data_AF-A0A2E5Y3V1-F1
#
_entry.id   AF-A0A2E5Y3V1-F1
#
_cell.length_a   1.000
_cell.length_b   1.000
_cell.length_c   1.000
_cell.angle_alpha   90.00
_cell.angle_beta   90.00
_cell.angle_gamma   90.00
#
_symmetry.space_group_name_H-M   'P 1'
#
loop_
_entity.id
_entity.type
_entity.pdbx_description
1 polymer ?
#
loop_
_entity_poly.entity_id
_entity_poly.type
_entity_poly.pdbx_seq_one_letter_code
_entity_poly.pdbx_strand_id
1 'polypeptide(L)'
;MENGNTTGFALIGMGPGKVESMTLEAVEVAKKADIRLYEAYTALWPEDELLKLEELIGPLQRIMRPAVENPELLFEQAKSKLIAILVVGDPMQATTHIDFQLRAEQEGIPVKIIHGISVTTLVPGATGLSDYKFGRSTTLTYPYGNWIATSPLEVMLRNQMQGVHTLVLFDLDPTGAGTGEQRPMQPNDAFTSIEKMVEKFLASDADDTLKQQASSIYESLAVLCCDLGTDDAIMKTTKLSSLGGLSGGRLNCMVFLASMSEMEQEAVNRWK
;
A
#
# COMPACT_ATOMS: atom_id res chain seq x y z
N MET A 1 15.78 12.78 17.09
CA MET A 1 14.89 13.90 17.44
C MET A 1 15.73 15.13 17.20
N GLU A 2 15.42 15.97 16.20
CA GLU A 2 16.26 17.15 15.96
C GLU A 2 16.09 18.22 17.05
N ASN A 3 15.04 18.14 17.89
CA ASN A 3 14.77 19.13 18.96
C ASN A 3 14.52 18.56 20.37
N GLY A 4 14.87 17.31 20.67
CA GLY A 4 14.80 16.81 22.06
C GLY A 4 13.41 16.82 22.74
N ASN A 5 12.32 17.01 21.98
CA ASN A 5 10.96 16.91 22.52
C ASN A 5 10.71 15.48 23.02
N THR A 6 10.39 15.37 24.31
CA THR A 6 10.06 14.12 24.99
C THR A 6 8.58 13.74 24.85
N THR A 7 7.79 14.55 24.13
CA THR A 7 6.34 14.39 23.97
C THR A 7 5.93 14.62 22.52
N GLY A 8 4.72 14.20 22.15
CA GLY A 8 4.16 14.30 20.81
C GLY A 8 3.98 12.94 20.14
N PHE A 9 3.96 12.94 18.80
CA PHE A 9 3.81 11.74 18.00
C PHE A 9 5.09 11.36 17.25
N ALA A 10 5.34 10.06 17.13
CA ALA A 10 6.23 9.48 16.15
C ALA A 10 5.43 8.57 15.22
N LEU A 11 5.31 8.95 13.94
CA LEU A 11 4.76 8.07 12.91
C LEU A 11 5.92 7.23 12.34
N ILE A 12 5.88 5.92 12.54
CA ILE A 12 7.02 5.04 12.31
C ILE A 12 6.67 3.99 11.26
N GLY A 13 7.39 4.01 10.13
CA GLY A 13 7.34 2.95 9.14
C GLY A 13 8.01 1.67 9.62
N MET A 14 7.26 0.58 9.67
CA MET A 14 7.73 -0.73 10.09
C MET A 14 8.38 -1.53 8.95
N GLY A 15 8.20 -1.10 7.71
CA GLY A 15 8.51 -1.95 6.57
C GLY A 15 7.46 -3.04 6.32
N PRO A 16 7.71 -3.93 5.35
CA PRO A 16 6.67 -4.79 4.77
C PRO A 16 6.28 -6.01 5.61
N GLY A 17 7.17 -6.54 6.46
CA GLY A 17 6.84 -7.78 7.18
C GLY A 17 7.93 -8.43 8.02
N LYS A 18 9.01 -7.71 8.37
CA LYS A 18 10.10 -8.24 9.21
C LYS A 18 10.66 -7.17 10.13
N VAL A 19 10.93 -7.52 11.38
CA VAL A 19 11.58 -6.64 12.36
C VAL A 19 12.94 -6.17 11.85
N GLU A 20 13.71 -7.03 11.18
CA GLU A 20 15.02 -6.70 10.61
C GLU A 20 14.93 -5.68 9.46
N SER A 21 13.76 -5.51 8.85
CA SER A 21 13.54 -4.51 7.80
C SER A 21 13.23 -3.12 8.36
N MET A 22 13.03 -3.00 9.68
CA MET A 22 12.89 -1.70 10.33
C MET A 22 14.23 -0.97 10.36
N THR A 23 14.20 0.35 10.19
CA THR A 23 15.40 1.15 10.38
C THR A 23 15.82 1.13 11.85
N LEU A 24 17.12 1.26 12.12
CA LEU A 24 17.63 1.37 13.49
C LEU A 24 16.97 2.55 14.22
N GLU A 25 16.70 3.65 13.52
CA GLU A 25 16.01 4.81 14.08
C GLU A 25 14.56 4.48 14.46
N ALA A 26 13.82 3.73 13.64
CA ALA A 26 12.45 3.32 13.93
C ALA A 26 12.38 2.51 15.24
N VAL A 27 13.27 1.53 15.40
CA VAL A 27 13.36 0.71 16.62
C VAL A 27 13.71 1.57 17.83
N GLU A 28 14.72 2.42 17.73
CA GLU A 28 15.16 3.24 18.86
C GLU A 28 14.16 4.31 19.30
N VAL A 29 13.39 4.87 18.36
CA VAL A 29 12.30 5.79 18.68
C VAL A 29 11.13 5.04 19.31
N ALA A 30 10.76 3.87 18.78
CA ALA A 30 9.67 3.05 19.32
C ALA A 30 9.95 2.58 20.76
N LYS A 31 11.19 2.20 21.08
CA LYS A 31 11.62 1.86 22.46
C LYS A 31 11.45 3.01 23.45
N LYS A 32 11.69 4.25 23.00
CA LYS A 32 11.63 5.46 23.85
C LYS A 32 10.21 5.97 24.07
N ALA A 33 9.24 5.51 23.29
CA ALA A 33 7.86 5.95 23.43
C ALA A 33 7.24 5.49 24.76
N ASP A 34 6.36 6.31 25.31
CA ASP A 34 5.55 5.95 26.47
C ASP A 34 4.40 5.03 26.06
N ILE A 35 3.85 5.26 24.86
CA ILE A 35 2.74 4.51 24.27
C ILE A 35 3.15 4.05 22.87
N ARG A 36 2.92 2.78 22.56
CA ARG A 36 3.16 2.17 21.24
C ARG A 36 1.85 1.64 20.69
N LEU A 37 1.45 2.15 19.53
CA LEU A 37 0.22 1.80 18.86
C LEU A 37 0.56 1.20 17.50
N TYR A 38 -0.04 0.06 17.16
CA TYR A 38 0.08 -0.54 15.83
C TYR A 38 -1.20 -0.35 15.06
N GLU A 39 -1.09 0.38 13.97
CA GLU A 39 -2.18 0.67 13.07
C GLU A 39 -2.37 -0.51 12.11
N ALA A 40 -3.50 -1.21 12.23
CA ALA A 40 -3.74 -2.48 11.54
C ALA A 40 -4.80 -2.42 10.43
N TYR A 41 -5.31 -1.24 10.08
CA TYR A 41 -6.32 -1.07 9.02
C TYR A 41 -5.72 -0.77 7.64
N THR A 42 -4.48 -0.29 7.57
CA THR A 42 -3.77 -0.04 6.32
C THR A 42 -3.01 -1.25 5.80
N ALA A 43 -2.60 -2.18 6.67
CA ALA A 43 -2.09 -3.50 6.31
C ALA A 43 -1.83 -4.34 7.57
N LEU A 44 -1.88 -5.66 7.41
CA LEU A 44 -1.55 -6.61 8.48
C LEU A 44 -0.08 -7.03 8.38
N TRP A 45 0.60 -7.07 9.52
CA TRP A 45 1.95 -7.62 9.65
C TRP A 45 1.87 -9.09 10.12
N PRO A 46 2.87 -9.93 9.81
CA PRO A 46 2.92 -11.30 10.34
C PRO A 46 2.87 -11.30 11.87
N GLU A 47 1.99 -12.13 12.45
CA GLU A 47 1.74 -12.13 13.90
C GLU A 47 2.97 -12.59 14.71
N ASP A 48 3.78 -13.49 14.15
CA ASP A 48 5.06 -13.92 14.73
C ASP A 48 6.10 -12.78 14.76
N GLU A 49 6.17 -11.96 13.71
CA GLU A 49 7.02 -10.78 13.67
C GLU A 49 6.50 -9.65 14.58
N LEU A 50 5.18 -9.54 14.79
CA LEU A 50 4.61 -8.62 15.81
C LEU A 50 5.04 -9.01 17.22
N LEU A 51 4.98 -10.30 17.57
CA LEU A 51 5.42 -10.78 18.89
C LEU A 51 6.91 -10.48 19.13
N LYS A 52 7.74 -10.76 18.12
CA LYS A 52 9.18 -10.44 18.15
C LYS A 52 9.45 -8.94 18.29
N LEU A 53 8.62 -8.10 17.67
CA LEU A 53 8.71 -6.66 17.84
C LEU A 53 8.35 -6.24 19.27
N GLU A 54 7.26 -6.75 19.83
CA GLU A 54 6.85 -6.46 21.21
C GLU A 54 7.93 -6.83 22.23
N GLU A 55 8.64 -7.95 22.05
CA GLU A 55 9.79 -8.31 22.87
C GLU A 55 10.93 -7.28 22.78
N LEU A 56 11.11 -6.65 21.61
CA LEU A 56 12.18 -5.70 21.34
C LEU A 56 11.88 -4.26 21.81
N ILE A 57 10.64 -3.80 21.66
CA ILE A 57 10.25 -2.40 21.90
C ILE A 57 9.31 -2.21 23.10
N GLY A 58 8.81 -3.30 23.67
CA GLY A 58 7.79 -3.31 24.71
C GLY A 58 6.36 -3.47 24.17
N PRO A 59 5.35 -3.48 25.06
CA PRO A 59 3.96 -3.79 24.70
C PRO A 59 3.40 -2.83 23.65
N LEU A 60 2.60 -3.39 22.74
CA LEU A 60 2.05 -2.72 21.57
C LEU A 60 0.53 -2.90 21.53
N GLN A 61 -0.19 -1.80 21.40
CA GLN A 61 -1.65 -1.82 21.33
C GLN A 61 -2.11 -1.72 19.87
N ARG A 62 -2.87 -2.70 19.40
CA ARG A 62 -3.51 -2.63 18.08
C ARG A 62 -4.58 -1.55 18.06
N ILE A 63 -4.57 -0.69 17.04
CA ILE A 63 -5.57 0.36 16.81
C ILE A 63 -6.13 0.26 15.39
N MET A 64 -7.36 0.75 15.25
CA MET A 64 -8.15 0.74 14.01
C MET A 64 -8.46 2.16 13.57
N ARG A 65 -9.01 2.31 12.35
CA ARG A 65 -9.20 3.62 11.71
C ARG A 65 -9.87 4.68 12.59
N PRO A 66 -10.95 4.37 13.34
CA PRO A 66 -11.61 5.39 14.17
C PRO A 66 -10.70 6.05 15.21
N ALA A 67 -9.70 5.33 15.73
CA ALA A 67 -8.77 5.86 16.72
C ALA A 67 -7.75 6.85 16.11
N VAL A 68 -7.46 6.72 14.81
CA VAL A 68 -6.56 7.62 14.06
C VAL A 68 -7.35 8.79 13.46
N GLU A 69 -8.57 8.54 12.97
CA GLU A 69 -9.42 9.58 12.39
C GLU A 69 -10.11 10.44 13.45
N ASN A 70 -10.39 9.93 14.65
CA ASN A 70 -10.94 10.69 15.78
C ASN A 70 -9.97 10.66 16.99
N PRO A 71 -8.81 11.34 16.90
CA PRO A 71 -7.68 11.12 17.81
C PRO A 71 -7.72 12.02 19.07
N GLU A 72 -8.88 12.54 19.47
CA GLU A 72 -9.01 13.54 20.56
C GLU A 72 -8.28 13.12 21.84
N LEU A 73 -8.49 11.87 22.27
CA LEU A 73 -7.83 11.30 23.43
C LEU A 73 -6.31 11.13 23.24
N LEU A 74 -5.89 10.72 22.03
CA LEU A 74 -4.47 10.57 21.71
C LEU A 74 -3.76 11.93 21.71
N PHE A 75 -4.41 12.96 21.21
CA PHE A 75 -3.86 14.32 21.13
C PHE A 75 -3.66 14.90 22.53
N GLU A 76 -4.63 14.72 23.43
CA GLU A 76 -4.48 15.12 24.83
C GLU A 76 -3.31 14.40 25.51
N GLN A 77 -3.16 13.10 25.28
CA GLN A 77 -2.04 12.34 25.82
C GLN A 77 -0.69 12.78 25.25
N ALA A 78 -0.62 13.07 23.94
CA ALA A 78 0.59 13.48 23.25
C ALA A 78 1.17 14.82 23.74
N LYS A 79 0.38 15.66 24.41
CA LYS A 79 0.89 16.89 25.07
C LYS A 79 1.92 16.59 26.16
N SER A 80 1.84 15.43 26.80
CA SER A 80 2.68 15.05 27.95
C SER A 80 3.46 13.73 27.78
N LYS A 81 3.19 12.99 26.70
CA LYS A 81 3.79 11.68 26.41
C LYS A 81 4.29 11.60 24.98
N LEU A 82 5.28 10.76 24.74
CA LEU A 82 5.67 10.34 23.39
C LEU A 82 4.84 9.12 22.97
N ILE A 83 4.06 9.28 21.91
CA ILE A 83 3.22 8.23 21.34
C ILE A 83 3.79 7.80 19.99
N ALA A 84 4.23 6.54 19.90
CA ALA A 84 4.63 5.92 18.64
C ALA A 84 3.41 5.28 17.97
N ILE A 85 3.14 5.66 16.73
CA ILE A 85 2.17 5.02 15.84
C ILE A 85 2.96 4.28 14.77
N LEU A 86 2.96 2.96 14.86
CA LEU A 86 3.66 2.06 13.96
C LEU A 86 2.74 1.68 12.80
N VAL A 87 3.22 1.90 11.58
CA VAL A 87 2.49 1.73 10.32
C VAL A 87 3.25 0.76 9.43
N VAL A 88 2.56 -0.22 8.86
CA VAL A 88 3.17 -1.15 7.89
C VAL A 88 3.67 -0.39 6.67
N GLY A 89 4.88 -0.69 6.22
CA GLY A 89 5.52 0.03 5.12
C GLY A 89 6.09 1.38 5.56
N ASP A 90 5.62 2.45 4.93
CA ASP A 90 6.01 3.84 5.23
C ASP A 90 4.75 4.68 5.52
N PRO A 91 4.72 5.47 6.61
CA PRO A 91 3.54 6.20 7.01
C PRO A 91 3.10 7.24 5.96
N MET A 92 4.00 7.74 5.12
CA MET A 92 3.72 8.77 4.11
C MET A 92 3.51 8.20 2.70
N GLN A 93 3.44 6.87 2.54
CA GLN A 93 3.27 6.22 1.24
C GLN A 93 1.94 5.48 1.17
N ALA A 94 1.08 5.90 0.22
CA ALA A 94 -0.23 5.27 -0.02
C ALA A 94 -1.15 5.20 1.22
N THR A 95 -1.09 6.21 2.08
CA THR A 95 -1.97 6.35 3.26
C THR A 95 -2.49 7.79 3.39
N THR A 96 -3.37 8.04 4.35
CA THR A 96 -3.91 9.36 4.69
C THR A 96 -3.27 10.00 5.92
N HIS A 97 -2.15 9.46 6.44
CA HIS A 97 -1.53 9.94 7.68
C HIS A 97 -0.99 11.39 7.62
N ILE A 98 -0.86 11.98 6.43
CA ILE A 98 -0.58 13.42 6.29
C ILE A 98 -1.68 14.29 6.92
N ASP A 99 -2.96 13.87 6.84
CA ASP A 99 -4.06 14.57 7.49
C ASP A 99 -3.90 14.57 9.02
N PHE A 100 -3.51 13.42 9.59
CA PHE A 100 -3.20 13.30 11.02
C PHE A 100 -2.07 14.25 11.44
N GLN A 101 -1.00 14.29 10.65
CA GLN A 101 0.12 15.21 10.91
C GLN A 101 -0.34 16.67 10.91
N LEU A 102 -1.09 17.10 9.90
CA LEU A 102 -1.57 18.48 9.79
C LEU A 102 -2.49 18.86 10.95
N ARG A 103 -3.38 17.96 11.39
CA ARG A 103 -4.23 18.19 12.56
C ARG A 103 -3.42 18.32 13.85
N ALA A 104 -2.41 17.47 14.04
CA ALA A 104 -1.53 17.55 15.21
C ALA A 104 -0.73 18.87 15.22
N GLU A 105 -0.22 19.31 14.07
CA GLU A 105 0.48 20.59 13.92
C GLU A 105 -0.43 21.80 14.26
N GLN A 106 -1.71 21.77 13.86
CA GLN A 106 -2.69 22.81 14.21
C GLN A 106 -2.92 22.93 15.72
N GLU A 107 -2.79 21.82 16.46
CA GLU A 107 -2.88 21.75 17.92
C GLU A 107 -1.54 22.02 18.63
N GLY A 108 -0.49 22.35 17.87
CA GLY A 108 0.86 22.59 18.39
C GLY A 108 1.57 21.33 18.91
N ILE A 109 1.10 20.15 18.51
CA ILE A 109 1.69 18.86 18.92
C ILE A 109 2.79 18.49 17.91
N PRO A 110 4.04 18.28 18.37
CA PRO A 110 5.13 17.91 17.48
C PRO A 110 4.92 16.50 16.93
N VAL A 111 5.09 16.34 15.62
CA VAL A 111 5.05 15.04 14.93
C VAL A 111 6.40 14.77 14.28
N LYS A 112 6.96 13.60 14.54
CA LYS A 112 8.17 13.10 13.87
C LYS A 112 7.81 11.96 12.94
N ILE A 113 8.26 12.04 11.69
CA ILE A 113 8.12 10.95 10.72
C ILE A 113 9.42 10.14 10.70
N ILE A 114 9.30 8.84 10.87
CA ILE A 114 10.38 7.87 10.63
C ILE A 114 9.98 7.04 9.43
N HIS A 115 10.70 7.21 8.33
CA HIS A 115 10.43 6.51 7.08
C HIS A 115 10.78 5.02 7.16
N GLY A 116 10.07 4.23 6.36
CA GLY A 116 10.20 2.78 6.28
C GLY A 116 10.30 2.28 4.85
N ILE A 117 10.58 0.99 4.69
CA ILE A 117 10.60 0.34 3.37
C ILE A 117 9.14 0.19 2.90
N SER A 118 8.79 0.80 1.77
CA SER A 118 7.45 0.74 1.20
C SER A 118 7.37 -0.16 -0.03
N VAL A 119 6.17 -0.70 -0.30
CA VAL A 119 5.88 -1.39 -1.56
C VAL A 119 6.20 -0.51 -2.79
N THR A 120 6.08 0.81 -2.65
CA THR A 120 6.36 1.78 -3.73
C THR A 120 7.82 1.78 -4.16
N THR A 121 8.75 1.45 -3.26
CA THR A 121 10.18 1.34 -3.57
C THR A 121 10.62 -0.11 -3.79
N LEU A 122 9.97 -1.07 -3.12
CA LEU A 122 10.26 -2.50 -3.29
C LEU A 122 9.89 -3.01 -4.68
N VAL A 123 8.75 -2.61 -5.23
CA VAL A 123 8.23 -3.17 -6.49
C VAL A 123 9.16 -2.92 -7.68
N PRO A 124 9.63 -1.68 -7.95
CA PRO A 124 10.59 -1.45 -9.04
C PRO A 124 11.86 -2.31 -8.89
N GLY A 125 12.44 -2.34 -7.69
CA GLY A 125 13.66 -3.11 -7.41
C GLY A 125 13.46 -4.63 -7.53
N ALA A 126 12.37 -5.17 -6.98
CA ALA A 126 12.09 -6.60 -6.99
C ALA A 126 11.75 -7.13 -8.40
N THR A 127 10.99 -6.35 -9.18
CA THR A 127 10.64 -6.72 -10.55
C THR A 127 11.82 -6.60 -11.51
N GLY A 128 12.78 -5.72 -11.22
CA GLY A 128 13.89 -5.38 -12.11
C GLY A 128 13.49 -4.40 -13.23
N LEU A 129 12.35 -3.74 -13.07
CA LEU A 129 11.89 -2.68 -13.97
C LEU A 129 12.57 -1.36 -13.61
N SER A 130 12.74 -0.48 -14.60
CA SER A 130 13.31 0.85 -14.32
C SER A 130 12.33 1.66 -13.47
N ASP A 131 12.80 2.18 -12.34
CA ASP A 131 12.06 3.10 -11.48
C ASP A 131 11.62 4.37 -12.23
N TYR A 132 12.46 4.90 -13.12
CA TYR A 132 12.13 6.01 -14.02
C TYR A 132 10.97 5.73 -14.99
N LYS A 133 10.59 4.46 -15.15
CA LYS A 133 9.48 4.04 -15.99
C LYS A 133 8.22 3.72 -15.19
N PHE A 134 8.13 4.08 -13.91
CA PHE A 134 6.86 4.04 -13.19
C PHE A 134 6.13 5.39 -13.31
N GLY A 135 4.92 5.34 -13.85
CA GLY A 135 4.01 6.47 -13.93
C GLY A 135 3.19 6.66 -12.65
N ARG A 136 2.05 7.33 -12.78
CA ARG A 136 1.14 7.55 -11.64
C ARG A 136 0.63 6.19 -11.12
N SER A 137 0.81 5.93 -9.82
CA SER A 137 0.24 4.73 -9.16
C SER A 137 -1.27 4.86 -8.97
N THR A 138 -1.95 3.73 -8.79
CA THR A 138 -3.39 3.71 -8.51
C THR A 138 -3.78 2.54 -7.59
N THR A 139 -5.02 2.55 -7.10
CA THR A 139 -5.57 1.50 -6.23
C THR A 139 -6.86 0.96 -6.83
N LEU A 140 -6.96 -0.36 -6.99
CA LEU A 140 -8.23 -1.04 -7.30
C LEU A 140 -9.05 -1.12 -6.02
N THR A 141 -10.32 -0.73 -6.09
CA THR A 141 -11.26 -0.84 -4.97
C THR A 141 -12.24 -1.96 -5.21
N TYR A 142 -12.82 -2.51 -4.14
CA TYR A 142 -14.00 -3.36 -4.29
C TYR A 142 -15.17 -2.55 -4.91
N PRO A 143 -16.03 -3.19 -5.72
CA PRO A 143 -17.28 -2.57 -6.16
C PRO A 143 -18.24 -2.42 -4.98
N TYR A 144 -18.81 -1.21 -4.80
CA TYR A 144 -19.79 -0.93 -3.76
C TYR A 144 -21.21 -1.01 -4.35
N GLY A 145 -21.85 -2.16 -4.19
CA GLY A 145 -23.13 -2.44 -4.84
C GLY A 145 -23.01 -2.33 -6.36
N ASN A 146 -23.76 -1.41 -6.96
CA ASN A 146 -23.73 -1.13 -8.40
C ASN A 146 -22.72 -0.04 -8.80
N TRP A 147 -21.97 0.52 -7.84
CA TRP A 147 -21.02 1.58 -8.09
C TRP A 147 -19.58 1.06 -8.13
N ILE A 148 -18.83 1.50 -9.14
CA ILE A 148 -17.40 1.28 -9.28
C ILE A 148 -16.74 2.53 -9.87
N ALA A 149 -15.57 2.92 -9.35
CA ALA A 149 -14.77 3.99 -9.91
C ALA A 149 -13.97 3.49 -11.10
N THR A 150 -14.01 4.18 -12.24
CA THR A 150 -13.21 3.86 -13.44
C THR A 150 -11.84 4.52 -13.43
N SER A 151 -11.57 5.41 -12.47
CA SER A 151 -10.30 6.15 -12.40
C SER A 151 -9.06 5.24 -12.32
N PRO A 152 -9.07 4.06 -11.66
CA PRO A 152 -7.90 3.18 -11.70
C PRO A 152 -7.60 2.64 -13.08
N LEU A 153 -8.64 2.19 -13.81
CA LEU A 153 -8.52 1.75 -15.19
C LEU A 153 -7.95 2.88 -16.08
N GLU A 154 -8.48 4.09 -15.95
CA GLU A 154 -8.00 5.23 -16.74
C GLU A 154 -6.52 5.55 -16.49
N VAL A 155 -6.05 5.46 -15.25
CA VAL A 155 -4.63 5.65 -14.92
C VAL A 155 -3.78 4.58 -15.58
N MET A 156 -4.19 3.31 -15.48
CA MET A 156 -3.49 2.19 -16.12
C MET A 156 -3.35 2.38 -17.63
N LEU A 157 -4.46 2.72 -18.30
CA LEU A 157 -4.49 2.94 -19.75
C LEU A 157 -3.59 4.11 -20.16
N ARG A 158 -3.72 5.26 -19.49
CA ARG A 158 -2.92 6.47 -19.80
C ARG A 158 -1.42 6.24 -19.61
N ASN A 159 -1.02 5.61 -18.51
CA ASN A 159 0.38 5.26 -18.26
C ASN A 159 0.91 4.33 -19.37
N GLN A 160 0.14 3.31 -19.76
CA GLN A 160 0.54 2.40 -20.82
C GLN A 160 0.68 3.11 -22.18
N MET A 161 -0.20 4.06 -22.53
CA MET A 161 -0.05 4.91 -23.73
C MET A 161 1.22 5.75 -23.71
N GLN A 162 1.63 6.19 -22.52
CA GLN A 162 2.85 6.97 -22.30
C GLN A 162 4.12 6.10 -22.22
N GLY A 163 3.98 4.76 -22.30
CA GLY A 163 5.13 3.84 -22.22
C GLY A 163 5.69 3.67 -20.81
N VAL A 164 4.92 4.01 -19.76
CA VAL A 164 5.31 3.86 -18.36
C VAL A 164 4.43 2.85 -17.63
N HIS A 165 5.04 2.07 -16.75
CA HIS A 165 4.40 1.07 -15.90
C HIS A 165 3.51 1.70 -14.84
N THR A 166 2.52 0.95 -14.36
CA THR A 166 1.66 1.38 -13.25
C THR A 166 1.82 0.43 -12.08
N LEU A 167 2.22 0.94 -10.92
CA LEU A 167 1.98 0.22 -9.66
C LEU A 167 0.49 0.32 -9.32
N VAL A 168 -0.16 -0.83 -9.28
CA VAL A 168 -1.58 -0.99 -8.97
C VAL A 168 -1.70 -1.69 -7.62
N LEU A 169 -2.07 -0.93 -6.61
CA LEU A 169 -2.36 -1.44 -5.27
C LEU A 169 -3.75 -2.08 -5.25
N PHE A 170 -3.92 -3.12 -4.43
CA PHE A 170 -5.21 -3.76 -4.25
C PHE A 170 -5.84 -3.32 -2.92
N ASP A 171 -7.17 -3.21 -2.92
CA ASP A 171 -7.93 -2.86 -1.72
C ASP A 171 -7.71 -3.86 -0.59
N LEU A 172 -7.86 -3.40 0.65
CA LEU A 172 -7.66 -4.22 1.84
C LEU A 172 -8.94 -4.46 2.62
N ASP A 173 -9.97 -3.69 2.34
CA ASP A 173 -11.23 -3.75 3.07
C ASP A 173 -12.41 -3.47 2.12
N PRO A 174 -13.25 -4.47 1.83
CA PRO A 174 -14.42 -4.29 0.97
C PRO A 174 -15.47 -3.34 1.55
N THR A 175 -15.44 -3.08 2.87
CA THR A 175 -16.32 -2.11 3.52
C THR A 175 -15.74 -0.70 3.51
N GLY A 176 -14.43 -0.60 3.38
CA GLY A 176 -13.67 0.64 3.52
C GLY A 176 -13.73 1.25 4.91
N ALA A 177 -14.29 0.57 5.92
CA ALA A 177 -14.49 1.12 7.26
C ALA A 177 -13.23 1.05 8.13
N GLY A 178 -12.35 0.10 7.88
CA GLY A 178 -11.12 -0.12 8.65
C GLY A 178 -11.38 -0.52 10.10
N THR A 179 -12.48 -1.26 10.36
CA THR A 179 -13.00 -1.56 11.71
C THR A 179 -12.78 -3.01 12.17
N GLY A 180 -12.19 -3.89 11.36
CA GLY A 180 -11.86 -5.26 11.78
C GLY A 180 -12.25 -6.37 10.82
N GLU A 181 -12.89 -6.05 9.70
CA GLU A 181 -13.29 -7.01 8.67
C GLU A 181 -12.40 -6.93 7.42
N GLN A 182 -11.10 -6.65 7.61
CA GLN A 182 -10.15 -6.58 6.50
C GLN A 182 -10.16 -7.88 5.70
N ARG A 183 -10.44 -7.75 4.40
CA ARG A 183 -10.34 -8.83 3.43
C ARG A 183 -9.49 -8.32 2.27
N PRO A 184 -8.16 -8.51 2.34
CA PRO A 184 -7.25 -8.15 1.26
C PRO A 184 -7.72 -8.73 -0.07
N MET A 185 -7.85 -7.84 -1.05
CA MET A 185 -8.29 -8.18 -2.39
C MET A 185 -7.34 -9.21 -3.00
N GLN A 186 -7.93 -10.32 -3.44
CA GLN A 186 -7.23 -11.41 -4.10
C GLN A 186 -7.17 -11.15 -5.62
N PRO A 187 -6.29 -11.85 -6.38
CA PRO A 187 -6.20 -11.69 -7.82
C PRO A 187 -7.54 -11.82 -8.57
N ASN A 188 -8.42 -12.72 -8.11
CA ASN A 188 -9.78 -12.86 -8.64
C ASN A 188 -10.67 -11.65 -8.38
N ASP A 189 -10.59 -11.07 -7.18
CA ASP A 189 -11.34 -9.86 -6.81
C ASP A 189 -10.86 -8.65 -7.64
N ALA A 190 -9.54 -8.53 -7.82
CA ALA A 190 -8.93 -7.50 -8.67
C ALA A 190 -9.35 -7.62 -10.13
N PHE A 191 -9.32 -8.84 -10.70
CA PHE A 191 -9.80 -9.10 -12.05
C PHE A 191 -11.27 -8.73 -12.23
N THR A 192 -12.13 -9.17 -11.30
CA THR A 192 -13.56 -8.82 -11.30
C THR A 192 -13.79 -7.30 -11.25
N SER A 193 -12.99 -6.60 -10.45
CA SER A 193 -13.03 -5.13 -10.35
C SER A 193 -12.66 -4.49 -11.69
N ILE A 194 -11.59 -4.95 -12.35
CA ILE A 194 -11.17 -4.48 -13.68
C ILE A 194 -12.27 -4.73 -14.71
N GLU A 195 -12.89 -5.92 -14.74
CA GLU A 195 -13.98 -6.23 -15.68
C GLU A 195 -15.15 -5.24 -15.56
N LYS A 196 -15.59 -4.98 -14.33
CA LYS A 196 -16.66 -4.00 -14.07
C LYS A 196 -16.25 -2.58 -14.45
N MET A 197 -14.98 -2.20 -14.25
CA MET A 197 -14.47 -0.90 -14.69
C MET A 197 -14.49 -0.81 -16.22
N VAL A 198 -14.06 -1.85 -16.93
CA VAL A 198 -14.05 -1.90 -18.40
C VAL A 198 -15.47 -1.79 -18.93
N GLU A 199 -16.42 -2.60 -18.42
CA GLU A 199 -17.83 -2.54 -18.82
C GLU A 199 -18.40 -1.12 -18.66
N LYS A 200 -18.23 -0.52 -17.48
CA LYS A 200 -18.70 0.83 -17.19
C LYS A 200 -18.00 1.88 -18.07
N PHE A 201 -16.71 1.73 -18.32
CA PHE A 201 -15.91 2.67 -19.10
C PHE A 201 -16.32 2.64 -20.59
N LEU A 202 -16.55 1.45 -21.16
CA LEU A 202 -17.00 1.31 -22.55
C LEU A 202 -18.40 1.89 -22.78
N ALA A 203 -19.28 1.84 -21.78
CA ALA A 203 -20.61 2.45 -21.82
C ALA A 203 -20.63 3.97 -21.57
N SER A 204 -19.50 4.58 -21.19
CA SER A 204 -19.42 6.02 -20.90
C SER A 204 -19.16 6.86 -22.16
N ASP A 205 -19.19 8.20 -22.04
CA ASP A 205 -18.82 9.13 -23.11
C ASP A 205 -17.30 9.38 -23.20
N ALA A 206 -16.47 8.46 -22.69
CA ALA A 206 -15.02 8.56 -22.77
C ALA A 206 -14.47 8.49 -24.21
N ASP A 207 -13.25 9.00 -24.39
CA ASP A 207 -12.52 9.02 -25.66
C ASP A 207 -12.43 7.64 -26.34
N ASP A 208 -12.68 7.59 -27.65
CA ASP A 208 -12.73 6.35 -28.42
C ASP A 208 -11.38 5.61 -28.43
N THR A 209 -10.26 6.33 -28.38
CA THR A 209 -8.92 5.73 -28.30
C THR A 209 -8.75 4.98 -26.99
N LEU A 210 -9.18 5.60 -25.87
CA LEU A 210 -9.14 4.96 -24.56
C LEU A 210 -10.10 3.76 -24.49
N LYS A 211 -11.27 3.83 -25.11
CA LYS A 211 -12.20 2.68 -25.18
C LYS A 211 -11.61 1.51 -25.98
N GLN A 212 -10.94 1.80 -27.09
CA GLN A 212 -10.27 0.77 -27.89
C GLN A 212 -9.18 0.09 -27.08
N GLN A 213 -8.38 0.86 -26.34
CA GLN A 213 -7.34 0.31 -25.46
C GLN A 213 -7.92 -0.45 -24.26
N ALA A 214 -9.02 0.04 -23.66
CA ALA A 214 -9.73 -0.67 -22.60
C ALA A 214 -10.23 -2.04 -23.08
N SER A 215 -10.68 -2.14 -24.34
CA SER A 215 -11.14 -3.40 -24.93
C SER A 215 -10.02 -4.43 -25.10
N SER A 216 -8.77 -3.99 -25.30
CA SER A 216 -7.61 -4.87 -25.44
C SER A 216 -6.81 -5.08 -24.15
N ILE A 217 -7.27 -4.49 -23.03
CA ILE A 217 -6.51 -4.49 -21.77
C ILE A 217 -6.21 -5.91 -21.26
N TYR A 218 -7.10 -6.87 -21.52
CA TYR A 218 -6.98 -8.26 -21.10
C TYR A 218 -5.75 -8.99 -21.67
N GLU A 219 -5.23 -8.53 -22.82
CA GLU A 219 -4.01 -9.08 -23.42
C GLU A 219 -2.74 -8.43 -22.89
N SER A 220 -2.86 -7.32 -22.15
CA SER A 220 -1.72 -6.66 -21.53
C SER A 220 -1.11 -7.52 -20.43
N LEU A 221 0.21 -7.43 -20.29
CA LEU A 221 0.95 -8.14 -19.26
C LEU A 221 0.89 -7.39 -17.92
N ALA A 222 0.90 -8.16 -16.85
CA ALA A 222 1.08 -7.67 -15.50
C ALA A 222 2.05 -8.59 -14.73
N VAL A 223 2.69 -8.04 -13.71
CA VAL A 223 3.42 -8.82 -12.70
C VAL A 223 2.61 -8.75 -11.42
N LEU A 224 1.99 -9.86 -11.03
CA LEU A 224 1.39 -10.01 -9.70
C LEU A 224 2.51 -10.10 -8.68
N CYS A 225 2.39 -9.34 -7.59
CA CYS A 225 3.35 -9.25 -6.51
C CYS A 225 2.63 -9.54 -5.18
N CYS A 226 2.99 -10.64 -4.53
CA CYS A 226 2.39 -11.11 -3.29
C CYS A 226 3.41 -11.04 -2.17
N ASP A 227 3.01 -10.53 -1.00
CA ASP A 227 3.77 -10.56 0.26
C ASP A 227 5.24 -10.07 0.12
N LEU A 228 5.49 -9.11 -0.77
CA LEU A 228 6.83 -8.58 -1.06
C LEU A 228 7.49 -8.04 0.20
N GLY A 229 8.75 -8.45 0.42
CA GLY A 229 9.52 -8.08 1.60
C GLY A 229 9.38 -9.04 2.79
N THR A 230 8.60 -10.11 2.63
CA THR A 230 8.52 -11.24 3.56
C THR A 230 9.21 -12.49 2.98
N ASP A 231 9.32 -13.56 3.76
CA ASP A 231 9.81 -14.85 3.26
C ASP A 231 8.80 -15.57 2.34
N ASP A 232 7.53 -15.16 2.39
CA ASP A 232 6.45 -15.70 1.56
C ASP A 232 6.30 -14.96 0.21
N ALA A 233 7.25 -14.07 -0.12
CA ALA A 233 7.17 -13.22 -1.29
C ALA A 233 7.11 -14.04 -2.59
N ILE A 234 6.07 -13.82 -3.40
CA ILE A 234 5.87 -14.48 -4.70
C ILE A 234 5.63 -13.41 -5.77
N MET A 235 6.23 -13.60 -6.93
CA MET A 235 5.92 -12.82 -8.13
C MET A 235 5.52 -13.73 -9.28
N LYS A 236 4.54 -13.29 -10.07
CA LYS A 236 4.07 -14.01 -11.26
C LYS A 236 3.77 -13.05 -12.41
N THR A 237 4.46 -13.21 -13.53
CA THR A 237 4.12 -12.52 -14.78
C THR A 237 3.00 -13.27 -15.49
N THR A 238 1.96 -12.54 -15.86
CA THR A 238 0.74 -13.09 -16.45
C THR A 238 0.09 -12.09 -17.41
N LYS A 239 -0.86 -12.56 -18.22
CA LYS A 239 -1.80 -11.67 -18.89
C LYS A 239 -2.89 -11.26 -17.92
N LEU A 240 -3.45 -10.05 -18.06
CA LEU A 240 -4.57 -9.64 -17.23
C LEU A 240 -5.77 -10.60 -17.34
N SER A 241 -6.04 -11.16 -18.51
CA SER A 241 -7.07 -12.20 -18.70
C SER A 241 -6.91 -13.45 -17.83
N SER A 242 -5.68 -13.73 -17.38
CA SER A 242 -5.35 -14.90 -16.55
C SER A 242 -5.17 -14.55 -15.08
N LEU A 243 -5.29 -13.26 -14.69
CA LEU A 243 -5.07 -12.80 -13.32
C LEU A 243 -6.01 -13.48 -12.32
N GLY A 244 -7.29 -13.62 -12.67
CA GLY A 244 -8.29 -14.18 -11.75
C GLY A 244 -8.09 -15.65 -11.40
N GLY A 245 -7.30 -16.38 -12.20
CA GLY A 245 -6.97 -17.79 -11.94
C GLY A 245 -5.75 -18.00 -11.04
N LEU A 246 -5.06 -16.92 -10.62
CA LEU A 246 -3.86 -17.01 -9.80
C LEU A 246 -4.19 -17.05 -8.30
N SER A 247 -3.37 -17.77 -7.55
CA SER A 247 -3.34 -17.66 -6.09
C SER A 247 -2.60 -16.39 -5.68
N GLY A 248 -3.22 -15.61 -4.77
CA GLY A 248 -2.59 -14.48 -4.13
C GLY A 248 -1.91 -14.87 -2.81
N GLY A 249 -1.24 -13.89 -2.20
CA GLY A 249 -0.77 -13.93 -0.83
C GLY A 249 -1.69 -13.19 0.14
N ARG A 250 -1.17 -12.85 1.32
CA ARG A 250 -1.88 -12.05 2.33
C ARG A 250 -2.09 -10.62 1.86
N LEU A 251 -1.05 -10.01 1.29
CA LEU A 251 -1.09 -8.69 0.67
C LEU A 251 -0.67 -8.81 -0.79
N ASN A 252 -1.44 -8.16 -1.66
CA ASN A 252 -1.28 -8.27 -3.10
C ASN A 252 -1.22 -6.88 -3.74
N CYS A 253 -0.39 -6.75 -4.75
CA CYS A 253 -0.43 -5.65 -5.71
C CYS A 253 0.00 -6.20 -7.08
N MET A 254 -0.07 -5.37 -8.11
CA MET A 254 0.52 -5.74 -9.39
C MET A 254 1.22 -4.56 -10.05
N VAL A 255 2.16 -4.88 -10.93
CA VAL A 255 2.65 -3.93 -11.94
C VAL A 255 1.90 -4.17 -13.23
N PHE A 256 1.12 -3.19 -13.68
CA PHE A 256 0.56 -3.19 -15.03
C PHE A 256 1.62 -2.70 -16.00
N LEU A 257 2.03 -3.57 -16.93
CA LEU A 257 3.18 -3.34 -17.78
C LEU A 257 2.83 -2.48 -19.00
N ALA A 258 3.81 -1.71 -19.42
CA ALA A 258 3.79 -0.91 -20.63
C ALA A 258 4.85 -1.43 -21.60
N SER A 259 5.30 -0.63 -22.56
CA SER A 259 6.45 -0.98 -23.37
C SER A 259 7.66 -1.28 -22.47
N MET A 260 8.44 -2.31 -22.79
CA MET A 260 9.61 -2.73 -22.02
C MET A 260 10.84 -2.69 -22.93
N SER A 261 11.99 -2.35 -22.36
CA SER A 261 13.28 -2.64 -23.00
C SER A 261 13.54 -4.15 -23.05
N GLU A 262 14.53 -4.59 -23.83
CA GLU A 262 14.95 -6.00 -23.84
C GLU A 262 15.36 -6.49 -22.44
N MET A 263 16.05 -5.63 -21.68
CA MET A 263 16.49 -5.92 -20.32
C MET A 263 15.31 -6.05 -19.35
N GLU A 264 14.33 -5.15 -19.42
CA GLU A 264 13.10 -5.24 -18.62
C GLU A 264 12.30 -6.50 -18.97
N GLN A 265 12.24 -6.85 -20.26
CA GLN A 265 11.56 -8.05 -20.73
C GLN A 265 12.23 -9.32 -20.18
N GLU A 266 13.56 -9.38 -20.17
CA GLU A 266 14.33 -10.46 -19.54
C GLU A 266 14.08 -10.51 -18.02
N ALA A 267 14.07 -9.35 -17.35
CA ALA A 267 13.84 -9.25 -15.93
C ALA A 267 12.46 -9.79 -15.51
N VAL A 268 11.38 -9.42 -16.22
CA VAL A 268 10.03 -9.92 -15.91
C VAL A 268 9.84 -11.38 -16.30
N ASN A 269 10.55 -11.87 -17.32
CA ASN A 269 10.45 -13.28 -17.76
C ASN A 269 10.88 -14.28 -16.67
N ARG A 270 11.67 -13.84 -15.67
CA ARG A 270 12.04 -14.65 -14.50
C ARG A 270 10.82 -15.15 -13.70
N TRP A 271 9.67 -14.51 -13.86
CA TRP A 271 8.44 -14.79 -13.10
C TRP A 271 7.33 -15.42 -13.95
N LYS A 272 7.64 -15.91 -15.16
CA LYS A 272 6.67 -16.57 -16.05
C LYS A 272 6.14 -17.90 -15.52
#